data_AF-A0A3B8U0K8-F1
#
_entry.id   AF-A0A3B8U0K8-F1
#
_cell.length_a   1.000
_cell.length_b   1.000
_cell.length_c   1.000
_cell.angle_alpha   90.00
_cell.angle_beta   90.00
_cell.angle_gamma   90.00
#
_symmetry.space_group_name_H-M   'P 1'
#
loop_
_entity.id
_entity.type
_entity.pdbx_description
1 polymer ?
#
loop_
_entity_poly.entity_id
_entity_poly.type
_entity_poly.pdbx_seq_one_letter_code
_entity_poly.pdbx_strand_id
1 'polypeptide(L)'
;MLCICARQADYLLGSFFAVILSKAPGTRNCGGWIWNGLLTFRAIKTILYRIPIKIILRCESLIKCALRRRKFEPIVQYCRAFCHRGGSKNMSFAVFADGSANLPGKMMEGISLLPCEYTIDGNPYTYLGDVDHFDGHAYYDELRRGRRVSTSLLNAQVFISAFTPVLESGQDILYVSMSSGISGTYNAAVSAAAELMEQFPERFVHIVDSHGCGFGNGLLAVLAAELSRKGLGAREAAKIVDEEVPHTCQYFTVDDLGFLKRTGRVSGATAMIGTVLNIKPILYGDSTGHIVACSKVRGRRKSIEALAEKYREKKLDSPQQKICISHGDCLEDANTLASLVRQITPDVPITICQHEPFSGSHVGPGMLGLFFRGVER
;
A
#
# COMPACT_ATOMS: atom_id res chain seq x y z
N MET A 1 -25.79 19.42 7.25
CA MET A 1 -25.16 18.12 6.92
C MET A 1 -25.69 17.48 5.63
N LEU A 2 -26.43 18.20 4.77
CA LEU A 2 -26.98 17.68 3.49
C LEU A 2 -26.57 18.48 2.23
N CYS A 3 -25.80 19.57 2.35
CA CYS A 3 -25.45 20.43 1.21
C CYS A 3 -24.08 20.18 0.56
N ILE A 4 -23.17 19.43 1.21
CA ILE A 4 -21.81 19.21 0.69
C ILE A 4 -21.76 17.98 -0.24
N CYS A 5 -22.61 16.97 0.00
CA CYS A 5 -22.68 15.76 -0.81
C CYS A 5 -23.21 16.01 -2.24
N ALA A 6 -23.95 17.11 -2.46
CA ALA A 6 -24.52 17.45 -3.76
C ALA A 6 -23.45 17.94 -4.77
N ARG A 7 -22.45 18.71 -4.32
CA ARG A 7 -21.44 19.30 -5.24
C ARG A 7 -20.49 18.27 -5.86
N GLN A 8 -20.18 17.19 -5.16
CA GLN A 8 -19.34 16.10 -5.68
C GLN A 8 -20.12 15.14 -6.60
N ALA A 9 -21.41 14.91 -6.34
CA ALA A 9 -22.26 14.15 -7.25
C ALA A 9 -22.50 14.88 -8.58
N ASP A 10 -22.63 16.22 -8.54
CA ASP A 10 -22.90 17.05 -9.72
C ASP A 10 -21.72 17.12 -10.72
N TYR A 11 -20.47 17.08 -10.23
CA TYR A 11 -19.28 17.03 -11.08
C TYR A 11 -19.14 15.69 -11.84
N LEU A 12 -19.44 14.58 -11.16
CA LEU A 12 -19.40 13.24 -11.75
C LEU A 12 -20.50 13.04 -12.79
N LEU A 13 -21.71 13.57 -12.56
CA LEU A 13 -22.82 13.54 -13.52
C LEU A 13 -22.53 14.35 -14.79
N GLY A 14 -21.84 15.49 -14.67
CA GLY A 14 -21.45 16.33 -15.81
C GLY A 14 -20.49 15.62 -16.78
N SER A 15 -19.46 14.96 -16.26
CA SER A 15 -18.52 14.17 -17.06
C SER A 15 -19.16 12.91 -17.65
N PHE A 16 -20.12 12.30 -16.93
CA PHE A 16 -20.87 11.13 -17.40
C PHE A 16 -21.77 11.47 -18.60
N PHE A 17 -22.43 12.64 -18.59
CA PHE A 17 -23.29 13.10 -19.69
C PHE A 17 -22.50 13.51 -20.95
N ALA A 18 -21.30 14.08 -20.78
CA ALA A 18 -20.44 14.47 -21.91
C ALA A 18 -19.98 13.25 -22.74
N VAL A 19 -19.72 12.12 -22.09
CA VAL A 19 -19.33 10.86 -22.75
C VAL A 19 -20.51 10.17 -23.43
N ILE A 20 -21.72 10.30 -22.88
CA ILE A 20 -22.93 9.73 -23.48
C ILE A 20 -23.35 10.52 -24.73
N LEU A 21 -23.24 11.86 -24.70
CA LEU A 21 -23.61 12.72 -25.83
C LEU A 21 -22.63 12.61 -27.02
N SER A 22 -21.36 12.25 -26.80
CA SER A 22 -20.39 12.05 -27.90
C SER A 22 -20.58 10.73 -28.66
N LYS A 23 -21.42 9.82 -28.17
CA LYS A 23 -21.66 8.49 -28.78
C LYS A 23 -23.09 8.27 -29.27
N ALA A 24 -23.96 9.27 -29.19
CA ALA A 24 -25.31 9.20 -29.74
C ALA A 24 -25.30 9.37 -31.27
N PRO A 25 -25.92 8.47 -32.06
CA PRO A 25 -26.00 8.65 -33.51
C PRO A 25 -26.94 9.81 -33.84
N GLY A 26 -26.40 10.88 -34.43
CA GLY A 26 -27.19 12.03 -34.93
C GLY A 26 -26.61 13.42 -34.66
N THR A 27 -25.60 13.57 -33.81
CA THR A 27 -25.01 14.89 -33.48
C THR A 27 -23.73 15.15 -34.27
N ARG A 28 -23.83 15.33 -35.59
CA ARG A 28 -22.67 15.64 -36.44
C ARG A 28 -22.16 17.09 -36.36
N ASN A 29 -22.79 17.99 -35.59
CA ASN A 29 -22.40 19.42 -35.60
C ASN A 29 -22.23 20.09 -34.21
N CYS A 30 -22.10 19.36 -33.11
CA CYS A 30 -21.85 19.97 -31.79
C CYS A 30 -20.40 19.85 -31.28
N GLY A 31 -19.49 19.28 -32.08
CA GLY A 31 -18.09 19.07 -31.68
C GLY A 31 -17.25 20.35 -31.51
N GLY A 32 -17.75 21.51 -31.95
CA GLY A 32 -17.00 22.77 -31.91
C GLY A 32 -17.14 23.61 -30.64
N TRP A 33 -18.12 23.34 -29.77
CA TRP A 33 -18.45 24.23 -28.65
C TRP A 33 -18.00 23.73 -27.27
N ILE A 34 -17.40 22.54 -27.19
CA ILE A 34 -17.00 21.92 -25.91
C ILE A 34 -15.49 22.05 -25.67
N TRP A 35 -14.69 22.37 -26.71
CA TRP A 35 -13.23 22.45 -26.61
C TRP A 35 -12.65 23.84 -26.34
N ASN A 36 -13.47 24.90 -26.38
CA ASN A 36 -13.06 26.24 -25.95
C ASN A 36 -13.88 26.64 -24.72
N GLY A 37 -13.26 26.58 -23.55
CA GLY A 37 -13.88 26.74 -22.22
C GLY A 37 -14.58 28.09 -21.98
N LEU A 38 -15.80 28.24 -22.50
CA LEU A 38 -16.65 29.42 -22.31
C LEU A 38 -18.12 29.03 -22.28
N LEU A 39 -18.55 28.29 -21.25
CA LEU A 39 -19.96 28.15 -20.90
C LEU A 39 -20.12 28.22 -19.38
N THR A 40 -20.63 29.36 -18.90
CA THR A 40 -20.95 29.57 -17.49
C THR A 40 -22.22 28.79 -17.08
N PHE A 41 -22.26 28.39 -15.81
CA PHE A 41 -23.26 27.54 -15.12
C PHE A 41 -24.75 27.85 -15.41
N ARG A 42 -25.07 29.04 -15.93
CA ARG A 42 -26.44 29.46 -16.30
C ARG A 42 -26.97 28.81 -17.57
N ALA A 43 -26.12 28.40 -18.52
CA ALA A 43 -26.57 27.83 -19.79
C ALA A 43 -27.02 26.36 -19.69
N ILE A 44 -26.43 25.59 -18.77
CA ILE A 44 -26.71 24.15 -18.60
C ILE A 44 -28.11 23.92 -18.00
N LYS A 45 -28.55 24.79 -17.09
CA LYS A 45 -29.90 24.70 -16.49
C LYS A 45 -31.03 24.85 -17.50
N THR A 46 -30.84 25.64 -18.55
CA THR A 46 -31.89 25.89 -19.56
C THR A 46 -32.07 24.73 -20.54
N ILE A 47 -31.02 23.91 -20.74
CA ILE A 47 -31.06 22.76 -21.65
C ILE A 47 -31.70 21.54 -20.98
N LEU A 48 -31.45 21.32 -19.68
CA LEU A 48 -31.96 20.15 -18.95
C LEU A 48 -33.48 20.16 -18.74
N TYR A 49 -34.13 21.32 -18.73
CA TYR A 49 -35.60 21.43 -18.59
C TYR A 49 -36.41 21.14 -19.86
N ARG A 50 -35.76 20.87 -21.01
CA ARG A 50 -36.42 20.64 -22.30
C ARG A 50 -36.32 19.20 -22.82
N ILE A 51 -35.79 18.26 -22.05
CA ILE A 51 -35.62 16.87 -22.49
C ILE A 51 -36.85 16.04 -22.07
N PRO A 52 -37.60 15.43 -23.00
CA PRO A 52 -38.79 14.64 -22.65
C PRO A 52 -38.44 13.37 -21.86
N ILE A 53 -39.24 13.08 -20.82
CA ILE A 53 -39.09 11.97 -19.85
C ILE A 53 -38.83 10.58 -20.47
N LYS A 54 -39.26 10.35 -21.72
CA LYS A 54 -39.01 9.09 -22.45
C LYS A 54 -37.52 8.81 -22.73
N ILE A 55 -36.64 9.82 -22.72
CA ILE A 55 -35.19 9.63 -22.91
C ILE A 55 -34.51 9.16 -21.61
N ILE A 56 -35.01 9.60 -20.46
CA ILE A 56 -34.48 9.21 -19.13
C ILE A 56 -34.70 7.72 -18.88
N LEU A 57 -35.87 7.19 -19.26
CA LEU A 57 -36.20 5.77 -19.10
C LEU A 57 -35.38 4.84 -20.02
N ARG A 58 -34.80 5.36 -21.10
CA ARG A 58 -33.90 4.61 -21.99
C ARG A 58 -32.45 4.54 -21.45
N CYS A 59 -32.10 5.38 -20.47
CA CYS A 59 -30.79 5.37 -19.82
C CYS A 59 -30.67 4.25 -18.77
N GLU A 60 -31.75 3.86 -18.09
CA GLU A 60 -31.70 2.75 -17.13
C GLU A 60 -31.31 1.41 -17.78
N SER A 61 -31.77 1.14 -19.01
CA SER A 61 -31.42 -0.10 -19.71
C SER A 61 -29.97 -0.08 -20.20
N LEU A 62 -29.45 1.09 -20.59
CA LEU A 62 -28.05 1.28 -20.98
C LEU A 62 -27.10 1.21 -19.77
N ILE A 63 -27.50 1.74 -18.62
CA ILE A 63 -26.75 1.64 -17.36
C ILE A 63 -26.72 0.18 -16.87
N LYS A 64 -27.85 -0.53 -16.92
CA LYS A 64 -27.91 -1.99 -16.61
C LYS A 64 -27.08 -2.83 -17.60
N CYS A 65 -26.96 -2.40 -18.85
CA CYS A 65 -26.13 -3.07 -19.86
C CYS A 65 -24.63 -2.76 -19.68
N ALA A 66 -24.28 -1.53 -19.28
CA ALA A 66 -22.91 -1.12 -18.98
C ALA A 66 -22.38 -1.76 -17.69
N LEU A 67 -23.22 -1.88 -16.64
CA LEU A 67 -22.87 -2.58 -15.39
C LEU A 67 -22.71 -4.10 -15.59
N ARG A 68 -23.32 -4.69 -16.63
CA ARG A 68 -23.11 -6.10 -17.01
C ARG A 68 -21.79 -6.36 -17.74
N ARG A 69 -21.12 -5.34 -18.27
CA ARG A 69 -19.82 -5.47 -18.96
C ARG A 69 -18.73 -4.98 -18.01
N ARG A 70 -18.03 -5.91 -17.35
CA ARG A 70 -16.89 -5.73 -16.41
C ARG A 70 -15.76 -4.80 -16.92
N LYS A 71 -16.01 -3.50 -17.10
CA LYS A 71 -15.02 -2.53 -17.59
C LYS A 71 -14.84 -1.30 -16.69
N PHE A 72 -15.56 -1.22 -15.56
CA PHE A 72 -15.48 -0.08 -14.63
C PHE A 72 -15.36 -0.46 -13.15
N GLU A 73 -15.21 -1.76 -12.83
CA GLU A 73 -14.98 -2.24 -11.46
C GLU A 73 -13.77 -1.59 -10.76
N PRO A 74 -12.60 -1.38 -11.41
CA PRO A 74 -11.43 -0.85 -10.71
C PRO A 74 -11.63 0.57 -10.14
N ILE A 75 -12.29 1.46 -10.89
CA ILE A 75 -12.48 2.87 -10.51
C ILE A 75 -13.53 2.99 -9.40
N VAL A 76 -14.63 2.23 -9.49
CA VAL A 76 -15.69 2.24 -8.47
C VAL A 76 -15.20 1.61 -7.15
N GLN A 77 -14.33 0.60 -7.24
CA GLN A 77 -13.71 -0.01 -6.07
C GLN A 77 -12.67 0.93 -5.44
N TYR A 78 -11.91 1.68 -6.25
CA TYR A 78 -11.00 2.73 -5.80
C TYR A 78 -11.73 3.82 -5.01
N CYS A 79 -12.86 4.35 -5.52
CA CYS A 79 -13.65 5.35 -4.82
C CYS A 79 -14.38 4.81 -3.57
N ARG A 80 -14.79 3.53 -3.55
CA ARG A 80 -15.43 2.91 -2.37
C ARG A 80 -14.44 2.58 -1.26
N ALA A 81 -13.22 2.16 -1.59
CA ALA A 81 -12.14 1.98 -0.62
C ALA A 81 -11.77 3.31 0.05
N PHE A 82 -11.79 4.41 -0.71
CA PHE A 82 -11.53 5.76 -0.18
C PHE A 82 -12.65 6.30 0.72
N CYS A 83 -13.91 5.92 0.48
CA CYS A 83 -15.07 6.45 1.21
C CYS A 83 -15.45 5.70 2.50
N HIS A 84 -14.90 4.50 2.77
CA HIS A 84 -15.28 3.71 3.94
C HIS A 84 -14.09 3.04 4.63
N ARG A 85 -13.35 3.84 5.42
CA ARG A 85 -12.74 3.47 6.71
C ARG A 85 -12.34 4.79 7.40
N GLY A 86 -12.81 4.98 8.63
CA GLY A 86 -12.99 6.30 9.25
C GLY A 86 -11.70 7.10 9.44
N GLY A 87 -11.60 8.25 8.78
CA GLY A 87 -10.63 9.27 9.12
C GLY A 87 -10.96 9.84 10.51
N SER A 88 -9.99 9.76 11.43
CA SER A 88 -10.01 10.53 12.68
C SER A 88 -10.22 12.01 12.35
N LYS A 89 -11.19 12.64 13.01
CA LYS A 89 -11.64 14.01 12.69
C LYS A 89 -10.62 15.11 12.98
N ASN A 90 -9.45 14.80 13.56
CA ASN A 90 -8.37 15.76 13.83
C ASN A 90 -6.99 15.14 13.50
N MET A 91 -6.63 15.12 12.22
CA MET A 91 -5.27 14.83 11.75
C MET A 91 -4.63 16.14 11.29
N SER A 92 -3.43 16.47 11.77
CA SER A 92 -2.71 17.68 11.32
C SER A 92 -2.16 17.55 9.90
N PHE A 93 -1.92 16.33 9.43
CA PHE A 93 -1.54 15.99 8.06
C PHE A 93 -2.06 14.60 7.67
N ALA A 94 -2.23 14.34 6.38
CA ALA A 94 -2.65 13.04 5.88
C ALA A 94 -1.47 12.06 5.81
N VAL A 95 -1.71 10.81 6.19
CA VAL A 95 -0.71 9.74 6.12
C VAL A 95 -1.13 8.72 5.08
N PHE A 96 -0.21 8.42 4.16
CA PHE A 96 -0.36 7.36 3.18
C PHE A 96 0.69 6.27 3.39
N ALA A 97 0.33 5.05 3.03
CA ALA A 97 1.25 3.96 2.75
C ALA A 97 0.70 3.17 1.55
N ASP A 98 1.41 2.17 1.07
CA ASP A 98 0.94 1.29 0.00
C ASP A 98 0.57 -0.10 0.54
N GLY A 99 -0.09 -0.92 -0.28
CA GLY A 99 -0.54 -2.26 0.11
C GLY A 99 0.55 -3.17 0.68
N SER A 100 1.83 -2.90 0.40
CA SER A 100 2.95 -3.65 1.00
C SER A 100 3.13 -3.42 2.50
N ALA A 101 2.49 -2.42 3.11
CA ALA A 101 2.62 -2.10 4.53
C ALA A 101 2.13 -3.22 5.47
N ASN A 102 1.37 -4.19 4.93
CA ASN A 102 0.95 -5.41 5.64
C ASN A 102 0.23 -5.16 6.97
N LEU A 103 -0.52 -4.05 7.06
CA LEU A 103 -1.18 -3.60 8.27
C LEU A 103 -2.57 -4.23 8.42
N PRO A 104 -2.87 -4.95 9.53
CA PRO A 104 -4.23 -5.36 9.84
C PRO A 104 -5.09 -4.16 10.23
N GLY A 105 -6.41 -4.29 10.10
CA GLY A 105 -7.38 -3.19 10.26
C GLY A 105 -7.23 -2.39 11.55
N LYS A 106 -6.92 -3.07 12.66
CA LYS A 106 -6.67 -2.44 13.97
C LYS A 106 -5.47 -1.49 14.01
N MET A 107 -4.55 -1.57 13.04
CA MET A 107 -3.36 -0.72 12.94
C MET A 107 -3.48 0.36 11.85
N MET A 108 -4.55 0.35 11.05
CA MET A 108 -4.73 1.27 9.91
C MET A 108 -5.36 2.62 10.28
N GLU A 109 -5.61 2.89 11.56
CA GLU A 109 -6.27 4.14 11.97
C GLU A 109 -5.47 5.38 11.56
N GLY A 110 -6.08 6.24 10.74
CA GLY A 110 -5.46 7.46 10.24
C GLY A 110 -4.49 7.26 9.07
N ILE A 111 -4.47 6.07 8.43
CA ILE A 111 -3.60 5.75 7.30
C ILE A 111 -4.45 5.43 6.08
N SER A 112 -4.15 6.07 4.95
CA SER A 112 -4.72 5.77 3.64
C SER A 112 -3.80 4.82 2.88
N LEU A 113 -4.29 3.64 2.50
CA LEU A 113 -3.51 2.69 1.70
C LEU A 113 -3.73 2.89 0.20
N LEU A 114 -2.62 2.99 -0.54
CA LEU A 114 -2.61 2.94 -1.99
C LEU A 114 -2.63 1.47 -2.45
N PRO A 115 -3.50 1.11 -3.41
CA PRO A 115 -3.62 -0.25 -3.86
C PRO A 115 -2.38 -0.69 -4.66
N CYS A 116 -2.03 -1.96 -4.55
CA CYS A 116 -0.96 -2.60 -5.30
C CYS A 116 -1.55 -3.53 -6.37
N GLU A 117 -0.86 -3.64 -7.50
CA GLU A 117 -1.27 -4.51 -8.60
C GLU A 117 -0.27 -5.66 -8.79
N TYR A 118 -0.82 -6.84 -9.03
CA TYR A 118 -0.04 -8.03 -9.37
C TYR A 118 -0.78 -8.87 -10.41
N THR A 119 -0.08 -9.82 -11.02
CA THR A 119 -0.64 -10.76 -11.99
C THR A 119 -0.35 -12.18 -11.57
N ILE A 120 -1.27 -13.10 -11.83
CA ILE A 120 -1.05 -14.55 -11.74
C ILE A 120 -1.26 -15.14 -13.13
N ASP A 121 -0.20 -15.69 -13.73
CA ASP A 121 -0.19 -16.18 -15.12
C ASP A 121 -0.74 -15.15 -16.13
N GLY A 122 -0.41 -13.88 -15.90
CA GLY A 122 -0.85 -12.74 -16.72
C GLY A 122 -2.24 -12.20 -16.40
N ASN A 123 -3.02 -12.87 -15.54
CA ASN A 123 -4.33 -12.35 -15.11
C ASN A 123 -4.14 -11.27 -14.03
N PRO A 124 -4.70 -10.06 -14.19
CA PRO A 124 -4.50 -8.96 -13.25
C PRO A 124 -5.35 -9.09 -11.99
N TYR A 125 -4.76 -8.69 -10.87
CA TYR A 125 -5.37 -8.61 -9.55
C TYR A 125 -4.97 -7.29 -8.89
N THR A 126 -5.90 -6.74 -8.11
CA THR A 126 -5.67 -5.54 -7.31
C THR A 126 -5.80 -5.90 -5.83
N TYR A 127 -4.75 -5.61 -5.07
CA TYR A 127 -4.74 -5.73 -3.63
C TYR A 127 -4.93 -4.36 -2.98
N LEU A 128 -5.99 -4.21 -2.17
CA LEU A 128 -6.37 -2.95 -1.56
C LEU A 128 -5.72 -2.69 -0.20
N GLY A 129 -4.77 -3.53 0.22
CA GLY A 129 -4.13 -3.42 1.54
C GLY A 129 -4.93 -4.01 2.70
N ASP A 130 -5.98 -4.80 2.42
CA ASP A 130 -6.79 -5.46 3.43
C ASP A 130 -6.28 -6.87 3.74
N VAL A 131 -5.28 -6.96 4.62
CA VAL A 131 -4.64 -8.23 4.98
C VAL A 131 -5.57 -9.15 5.77
N ASP A 132 -6.58 -8.60 6.47
CA ASP A 132 -7.52 -9.39 7.29
C ASP A 132 -8.49 -10.22 6.43
N HIS A 133 -8.78 -9.77 5.21
CA HIS A 133 -9.68 -10.44 4.26
C HIS A 133 -8.93 -11.09 3.08
N PHE A 134 -7.60 -11.05 3.08
CA PHE A 134 -6.78 -11.69 2.08
C PHE A 134 -6.75 -13.20 2.29
N ASP A 135 -7.19 -13.97 1.27
CA ASP A 135 -7.04 -15.44 1.27
C ASP A 135 -5.60 -15.83 0.97
N GLY A 136 -4.77 -15.73 2.02
CA GLY A 136 -3.37 -16.07 1.96
C GLY A 136 -3.12 -17.52 1.58
N HIS A 137 -3.88 -18.45 2.15
CA HIS A 137 -3.67 -19.87 1.89
C HIS A 137 -3.85 -20.17 0.40
N ALA A 138 -4.98 -19.74 -0.19
CA ALA A 138 -5.21 -19.93 -1.63
C ALA A 138 -4.11 -19.28 -2.47
N TYR A 139 -3.71 -18.05 -2.15
CA TYR A 139 -2.65 -17.33 -2.87
C TYR A 139 -1.29 -18.05 -2.83
N TYR A 140 -0.82 -18.44 -1.65
CA TYR A 140 0.46 -19.12 -1.49
C TYR A 140 0.45 -20.53 -2.09
N ASP A 141 -0.73 -21.17 -2.15
CA ASP A 141 -0.94 -22.41 -2.89
C ASP A 141 -0.71 -22.25 -4.40
N GLU A 142 -1.07 -21.11 -5.00
CA GLU A 142 -0.75 -20.81 -6.39
C GLU A 142 0.76 -20.75 -6.62
N LEU A 143 1.49 -20.15 -5.68
CA LEU A 143 2.95 -20.08 -5.71
C LEU A 143 3.58 -21.47 -5.55
N ARG A 144 3.05 -22.31 -4.66
CA ARG A 144 3.50 -23.71 -4.49
C ARG A 144 3.27 -24.54 -5.77
N ARG A 145 2.19 -24.26 -6.50
CA ARG A 145 1.91 -24.86 -7.83
C ARG A 145 2.81 -24.34 -8.95
N GLY A 146 3.70 -23.38 -8.65
CA GLY A 146 4.65 -22.83 -9.62
C GLY A 146 4.05 -21.81 -10.57
N ARG A 147 2.84 -21.28 -10.28
CA ARG A 147 2.25 -20.23 -11.11
C ARG A 147 3.11 -18.97 -11.09
N ARG A 148 3.16 -18.28 -12.23
CA ARG A 148 4.01 -17.11 -12.37
C ARG A 148 3.29 -15.89 -11.83
N VAL A 149 3.81 -15.35 -10.74
CA VAL A 149 3.38 -14.05 -10.21
C VAL A 149 4.35 -12.96 -10.61
N SER A 150 3.81 -11.82 -11.04
CA SER A 150 4.57 -10.59 -11.31
C SER A 150 3.86 -9.41 -10.70
N THR A 151 4.63 -8.48 -10.12
CA THR A 151 4.15 -7.24 -9.51
C THR A 151 4.47 -6.05 -10.40
N SER A 152 3.69 -4.98 -10.24
CA SER A 152 3.92 -3.68 -10.87
C SER A 152 4.14 -2.62 -9.80
N LEU A 153 5.17 -1.79 -9.96
CA LEU A 153 5.36 -0.61 -9.10
C LEU A 153 4.15 0.33 -9.20
N LEU A 154 3.95 1.16 -8.18
CA LEU A 154 2.99 2.27 -8.27
C LEU A 154 3.63 3.39 -9.08
N ASN A 155 2.98 3.79 -10.18
CA ASN A 155 3.46 4.87 -11.03
C ASN A 155 3.09 6.25 -10.46
N ALA A 156 3.74 7.31 -10.97
CA ALA A 156 3.54 8.68 -10.51
C ALA A 156 2.06 9.14 -10.55
N GLN A 157 1.29 8.69 -11.55
CA GLN A 157 -0.13 9.07 -11.69
C GLN A 157 -0.98 8.57 -10.52
N VAL A 158 -0.65 7.41 -9.93
CA VAL A 158 -1.34 6.90 -8.73
C VAL A 158 -1.20 7.90 -7.58
N PHE A 159 0.01 8.41 -7.36
CA PHE A 159 0.31 9.38 -6.31
C PHE A 159 -0.34 10.73 -6.59
N ILE A 160 -0.22 11.26 -7.81
CA ILE A 160 -0.89 12.51 -8.23
C ILE A 160 -2.39 12.42 -7.94
N SER A 161 -3.04 11.35 -8.41
CA SER A 161 -4.49 11.18 -8.24
C SER A 161 -4.92 11.07 -6.78
N ALA A 162 -4.10 10.43 -5.93
CA ALA A 162 -4.40 10.26 -4.50
C ALA A 162 -4.10 11.51 -3.66
N PHE A 163 -3.05 12.26 -4.00
CA PHE A 163 -2.55 13.38 -3.20
C PHE A 163 -3.22 14.70 -3.55
N THR A 164 -3.52 14.97 -4.83
CA THR A 164 -4.19 16.21 -5.27
C THR A 164 -5.41 16.60 -4.41
N PRO A 165 -6.42 15.75 -4.17
CA PRO A 165 -7.60 16.15 -3.40
C PRO A 165 -7.27 16.50 -1.94
N VAL A 166 -6.20 15.92 -1.37
CA VAL A 166 -5.75 16.22 -0.01
C VAL A 166 -5.06 17.59 0.03
N LEU A 167 -4.20 17.87 -0.95
CA LEU A 167 -3.52 19.16 -1.07
C LEU A 167 -4.50 20.30 -1.35
N GLU A 168 -5.48 20.08 -2.22
CA GLU A 168 -6.60 21.01 -2.49
C GLU A 168 -7.42 21.33 -1.24
N SER A 169 -7.55 20.36 -0.33
CA SER A 169 -8.23 20.56 0.96
C SER A 169 -7.40 21.34 1.98
N GLY A 170 -6.15 21.70 1.64
CA GLY A 170 -5.26 22.44 2.51
C GLY A 170 -4.58 21.57 3.57
N GLN A 171 -4.36 20.29 3.30
CA GLN A 171 -3.61 19.39 4.17
C GLN A 171 -2.25 19.02 3.56
N ASP A 172 -1.25 18.86 4.43
CA ASP A 172 0.05 18.30 4.06
C ASP A 172 -0.01 16.76 4.04
N ILE A 173 0.99 16.13 3.43
CA ILE A 173 1.03 14.68 3.22
C ILE A 173 2.37 14.09 3.68
N LEU A 174 2.30 12.98 4.39
CA LEU A 174 3.40 12.05 4.59
C LEU A 174 3.06 10.72 3.92
N TYR A 175 3.89 10.24 3.00
CA TYR A 175 3.78 8.90 2.44
C TYR A 175 4.96 8.04 2.88
N VAL A 176 4.67 6.88 3.47
CA VAL A 176 5.69 5.92 3.89
C VAL A 176 5.77 4.80 2.86
N SER A 177 6.79 4.89 2.01
CA SER A 177 7.04 3.95 0.93
C SER A 177 7.72 2.69 1.43
N MET A 178 7.45 1.57 0.78
CA MET A 178 8.40 0.45 0.78
C MET A 178 9.78 0.88 0.24
N SER A 179 10.79 0.08 0.56
CA SER A 179 12.20 0.31 0.24
C SER A 179 12.45 0.65 -1.23
N SER A 180 13.22 1.72 -1.47
CA SER A 180 13.75 2.03 -2.80
C SER A 180 14.71 0.95 -3.34
N GLY A 181 15.37 0.19 -2.46
CA GLY A 181 16.29 -0.89 -2.83
C GLY A 181 15.63 -2.15 -3.41
N ILE A 182 14.28 -2.24 -3.37
CA ILE A 182 13.54 -3.40 -3.91
C ILE A 182 12.46 -3.02 -4.94
N SER A 183 12.13 -1.73 -5.04
CA SER A 183 11.03 -1.22 -5.86
C SER A 183 11.26 0.22 -6.31
N GLY A 184 10.93 0.53 -7.56
CA GLY A 184 10.93 1.91 -8.08
C GLY A 184 9.78 2.78 -7.58
N THR A 185 8.92 2.25 -6.71
CA THR A 185 7.74 2.95 -6.17
C THR A 185 8.11 4.23 -5.41
N TYR A 186 9.19 4.19 -4.61
CA TYR A 186 9.71 5.36 -3.91
C TYR A 186 10.05 6.50 -4.89
N ASN A 187 10.82 6.20 -5.94
CA ASN A 187 11.23 7.20 -6.93
C ASN A 187 10.02 7.79 -7.67
N ALA A 188 9.04 6.97 -8.02
CA ALA A 188 7.80 7.44 -8.65
C ALA A 188 7.01 8.39 -7.72
N ALA A 189 6.97 8.09 -6.42
CA ALA A 189 6.33 8.96 -5.42
C ALA A 189 7.10 10.28 -5.25
N VAL A 190 8.44 10.26 -5.24
CA VAL A 190 9.28 11.47 -5.18
C VAL A 190 9.03 12.37 -6.39
N SER A 191 8.98 11.81 -7.60
CA SER A 191 8.66 12.58 -8.81
C SER A 191 7.28 13.22 -8.73
N ALA A 192 6.26 12.46 -8.29
CA ALA A 192 4.91 13.00 -8.12
C ALA A 192 4.84 14.09 -7.04
N ALA A 193 5.54 13.92 -5.92
CA ALA A 193 5.59 14.90 -4.84
C ALA A 193 6.22 16.23 -5.31
N ALA A 194 7.30 16.17 -6.08
CA ALA A 194 7.94 17.35 -6.64
C ALA A 194 6.98 18.13 -7.54
N GLU A 195 6.32 17.46 -8.48
CA GLU A 195 5.32 18.07 -9.37
C GLU A 195 4.16 18.70 -8.59
N LEU A 196 3.65 17.99 -7.58
CA LEU A 196 2.54 18.51 -6.76
C LEU A 196 2.96 19.69 -5.90
N MET A 197 4.17 19.72 -5.35
CA MET A 197 4.64 20.87 -4.57
C MET A 197 4.87 22.12 -5.43
N GLU A 198 5.16 21.97 -6.73
CA GLU A 198 5.15 23.10 -7.68
C GLU A 198 3.72 23.63 -7.91
N GLN A 199 2.73 22.75 -8.01
CA GLN A 199 1.32 23.12 -8.19
C GLN A 199 0.68 23.70 -6.92
N PHE A 200 1.12 23.23 -5.75
CA PHE A 200 0.61 23.61 -4.43
C PHE A 200 1.75 24.14 -3.54
N PRO A 201 2.28 25.35 -3.80
CA PRO A 201 3.50 25.85 -3.15
C PRO A 201 3.38 26.07 -1.62
N GLU A 202 2.16 26.21 -1.12
CA GLU A 202 1.86 26.36 0.32
C GLU A 202 1.71 25.01 1.04
N ARG A 203 1.85 23.87 0.33
CA ARG A 203 1.67 22.53 0.88
C ARG A 203 3.00 21.79 0.95
N PHE A 204 3.07 20.82 1.85
CA PHE A 204 4.22 19.94 2.02
C PHE A 204 3.86 18.48 1.74
N VAL A 205 4.66 17.82 0.90
CA VAL A 205 4.58 16.38 0.64
C VAL A 205 5.95 15.77 0.92
N HIS A 206 6.02 14.84 1.86
CA HIS A 206 7.25 14.10 2.14
C HIS A 206 7.08 12.62 1.85
N ILE A 207 8.08 12.06 1.20
CA ILE A 207 8.17 10.65 0.87
C ILE A 207 9.24 10.03 1.76
N VAL A 208 8.83 9.19 2.71
CA VAL A 208 9.74 8.43 3.56
C VAL A 208 10.17 7.17 2.82
N ASP A 209 11.47 7.00 2.62
CA ASP A 209 12.03 5.71 2.24
C ASP A 209 12.24 4.85 3.48
N SER A 210 11.37 3.86 3.70
CA SER A 210 11.47 3.01 4.89
C SER A 210 12.72 2.11 4.89
N HIS A 211 13.36 1.92 3.74
CA HIS A 211 14.34 0.84 3.50
C HIS A 211 13.82 -0.55 3.91
N GLY A 212 12.51 -0.71 4.04
CA GLY A 212 11.86 -1.96 4.44
C GLY A 212 10.60 -2.27 3.66
N CYS A 213 9.93 -3.34 4.06
CA CYS A 213 8.71 -3.83 3.43
C CYS A 213 7.86 -4.57 4.45
N GLY A 214 6.57 -4.77 4.18
CA GLY A 214 5.68 -5.39 5.17
C GLY A 214 5.48 -4.44 6.35
N PHE A 215 5.61 -4.99 7.55
CA PHE A 215 5.61 -4.16 8.76
C PHE A 215 6.82 -3.21 8.85
N GLY A 216 7.85 -3.35 8.02
CA GLY A 216 8.97 -2.42 7.95
C GLY A 216 8.55 -0.99 7.58
N ASN A 217 7.76 -0.81 6.51
CA ASN A 217 7.12 0.47 6.22
C ASN A 217 5.83 0.67 7.04
N GLY A 218 5.10 -0.41 7.34
CA GLY A 218 3.85 -0.33 8.10
C GLY A 218 3.99 0.31 9.48
N LEU A 219 5.02 -0.06 10.26
CA LEU A 219 5.23 0.51 11.60
C LEU A 219 5.59 2.00 11.57
N LEU A 220 6.33 2.43 10.55
CA LEU A 220 6.65 3.84 10.31
C LEU A 220 5.39 4.63 9.90
N ALA A 221 4.49 4.06 9.10
CA ALA A 221 3.20 4.66 8.78
C ALA A 221 2.32 4.81 10.02
N VAL A 222 2.32 3.82 10.91
CA VAL A 222 1.63 3.90 12.21
C VAL A 222 2.20 5.02 13.08
N LEU A 223 3.53 5.15 13.14
CA LEU A 223 4.17 6.26 13.85
C LEU A 223 3.75 7.61 13.26
N ALA A 224 3.81 7.78 11.94
CA ALA A 224 3.38 9.00 11.27
C ALA A 224 1.92 9.38 11.62
N ALA A 225 1.01 8.40 11.62
CA ALA A 225 -0.38 8.62 11.98
C ALA A 225 -0.56 9.01 13.46
N GLU A 226 0.24 8.42 14.36
CA GLU A 226 0.26 8.79 15.78
C GLU A 226 0.76 10.23 15.99
N LEU A 227 1.80 10.66 15.28
CA LEU A 227 2.31 12.04 15.34
C LEU A 227 1.28 13.04 14.79
N SER A 228 0.59 12.70 13.70
CA SER A 228 -0.48 13.52 13.13
C SER A 228 -1.68 13.68 14.08
N ARG A 229 -2.10 12.60 14.76
CA ARG A 229 -3.15 12.66 15.79
C ARG A 229 -2.76 13.50 17.00
N LYS A 230 -1.46 13.57 17.31
CA LYS A 230 -0.91 14.44 18.37
C LYS A 230 -0.81 15.91 17.95
N GLY A 231 -1.11 16.23 16.69
CA GLY A 231 -1.12 17.60 16.18
C GLY A 231 0.25 18.14 15.76
N LEU A 232 1.28 17.28 15.61
CA LEU A 232 2.58 17.72 15.10
C LEU A 232 2.47 18.19 13.65
N GLY A 233 3.30 19.16 13.27
CA GLY A 233 3.39 19.60 11.87
C GLY A 233 4.04 18.52 10.98
N ALA A 234 3.64 18.44 9.72
CA ALA A 234 4.11 17.42 8.78
C ALA A 234 5.64 17.40 8.62
N ARG A 235 6.29 18.56 8.60
CA ARG A 235 7.77 18.68 8.48
C ARG A 235 8.51 18.12 9.70
N GLU A 236 7.98 18.37 10.89
CA GLU A 236 8.54 17.86 12.13
C GLU A 236 8.33 16.35 12.23
N ALA A 237 7.13 15.88 11.89
CA ALA A 237 6.83 14.46 11.84
C ALA A 237 7.69 13.72 10.80
N ALA A 238 7.91 14.30 9.62
CA ALA A 238 8.79 13.76 8.58
C ALA A 238 10.19 13.47 9.13
N LYS A 239 10.79 14.46 9.80
CA LYS A 239 12.12 14.33 10.40
C LYS A 239 12.17 13.19 11.43
N ILE A 240 11.18 13.11 12.32
CA ILE A 240 11.10 12.04 13.34
C ILE A 240 10.98 10.67 12.67
N VAL A 241 10.14 10.55 11.64
CA VAL A 241 9.92 9.27 10.96
C VAL A 241 11.18 8.85 10.19
N ASP A 242 11.87 9.77 9.50
CA ASP A 242 13.14 9.50 8.83
C ASP A 242 14.23 9.07 9.84
N GLU A 243 14.29 9.71 11.01
CA GLU A 243 15.21 9.33 12.10
C GLU A 243 14.89 7.94 12.68
N GLU A 244 13.64 7.47 12.57
CA GLU A 244 13.20 6.16 13.06
C GLU A 244 13.45 5.02 12.05
N VAL A 245 13.68 5.32 10.77
CA VAL A 245 14.00 4.34 9.73
C VAL A 245 15.14 3.38 10.13
N PRO A 246 16.33 3.83 10.60
CA PRO A 246 17.42 2.92 11.00
C PRO A 246 17.08 2.07 12.24
N HIS A 247 16.10 2.47 13.04
CA HIS A 247 15.67 1.77 14.26
C HIS A 247 14.53 0.77 14.00
N THR A 248 13.93 0.79 12.80
CA THR A 248 12.91 -0.18 12.41
C THR A 248 13.57 -1.47 11.92
N CYS A 249 13.76 -2.41 12.84
CA CYS A 249 14.37 -3.71 12.58
C CYS A 249 13.41 -4.64 11.83
N GLN A 250 13.92 -5.34 10.82
CA GLN A 250 13.17 -6.25 9.96
C GLN A 250 14.03 -7.47 9.61
N TYR A 251 13.80 -8.58 10.29
CA TYR A 251 14.54 -9.81 10.04
C TYR A 251 13.60 -10.88 9.54
N PHE A 252 13.99 -11.60 8.50
CA PHE A 252 13.14 -12.65 7.96
C PHE A 252 13.94 -13.83 7.45
N THR A 253 13.25 -14.95 7.31
CA THR A 253 13.76 -16.15 6.67
C THR A 253 12.75 -16.63 5.62
N VAL A 254 13.25 -17.33 4.61
CA VAL A 254 12.47 -17.88 3.51
C VAL A 254 12.77 -19.36 3.38
N ASP A 255 11.87 -20.11 2.73
CA ASP A 255 12.12 -21.53 2.53
C ASP A 255 13.27 -21.81 1.57
N ASP A 256 13.35 -21.03 0.50
CA ASP A 256 14.48 -20.99 -0.41
C ASP A 256 14.60 -19.59 -1.05
N LEU A 257 15.77 -19.29 -1.62
CA LEU A 257 16.03 -18.02 -2.29
C LEU A 257 15.47 -17.93 -3.71
N GLY A 258 14.79 -18.96 -4.20
CA GLY A 258 14.32 -19.08 -5.58
C GLY A 258 13.35 -17.98 -5.98
N PHE A 259 12.40 -17.62 -5.11
CA PHE A 259 11.46 -16.51 -5.35
C PHE A 259 12.18 -15.16 -5.45
N LEU A 260 13.06 -14.87 -4.49
CA LEU A 260 13.83 -13.63 -4.44
C LEU A 260 14.80 -13.50 -5.62
N LYS A 261 15.46 -14.61 -6.00
CA LYS A 261 16.43 -14.66 -7.09
C LYS A 261 15.75 -14.53 -8.45
N ARG A 262 14.65 -15.25 -8.68
CA ARG A 262 13.85 -15.18 -9.91
C ARG A 262 13.31 -13.78 -10.14
N THR A 263 12.99 -13.06 -9.07
CA THR A 263 12.46 -11.71 -9.15
C THR A 263 13.54 -10.63 -9.05
N GLY A 264 14.80 -10.97 -8.82
CA GLY A 264 15.93 -10.02 -8.85
C GLY A 264 16.05 -9.11 -7.62
N ARG A 265 15.36 -9.41 -6.51
CA ARG A 265 15.30 -8.56 -5.29
C ARG A 265 16.37 -8.89 -4.25
N VAL A 266 17.35 -9.75 -4.57
CA VAL A 266 18.37 -10.26 -3.65
C VAL A 266 19.78 -10.08 -4.19
N SER A 267 20.08 -8.90 -4.71
CA SER A 267 21.31 -8.57 -5.42
C SER A 267 22.62 -8.74 -4.61
N GLY A 268 22.55 -8.99 -3.29
CA GLY A 268 23.72 -9.31 -2.45
C GLY A 268 23.72 -10.68 -1.76
N ALA A 269 22.58 -11.35 -1.58
CA ALA A 269 22.54 -12.63 -0.84
C ALA A 269 22.91 -13.86 -1.68
N THR A 270 23.26 -13.66 -2.96
CA THR A 270 23.66 -14.72 -3.90
C THR A 270 24.93 -15.46 -3.48
N ALA A 271 25.83 -14.82 -2.72
CA ALA A 271 27.04 -15.44 -2.19
C ALA A 271 26.77 -16.53 -1.12
N MET A 272 25.56 -16.57 -0.57
CA MET A 272 25.15 -17.56 0.45
C MET A 272 24.53 -18.83 -0.14
N ILE A 273 24.33 -18.88 -1.46
CA ILE A 273 23.78 -20.05 -2.17
C ILE A 273 24.89 -21.09 -2.33
N GLY A 274 25.16 -21.82 -1.25
CA GLY A 274 25.84 -23.11 -1.33
C GLY A 274 24.86 -24.21 -1.77
N THR A 275 25.37 -25.29 -2.37
CA THR A 275 24.59 -26.49 -2.78
C THR A 275 24.09 -27.34 -1.62
N VAL A 276 24.21 -26.85 -0.37
CA VAL A 276 23.93 -27.63 0.84
C VAL A 276 22.43 -27.59 1.13
N LEU A 277 21.80 -28.76 1.09
CA LEU A 277 20.38 -28.96 1.38
C LEU A 277 20.01 -28.43 2.78
N ASN A 278 18.81 -27.88 2.91
CA ASN A 278 18.21 -27.40 4.18
C ASN A 278 18.92 -26.22 4.87
N ILE A 279 19.77 -25.47 4.16
CA ILE A 279 20.26 -24.18 4.66
C ILE A 279 19.17 -23.12 4.48
N LYS A 280 18.88 -22.39 5.57
CA LYS A 280 17.90 -21.29 5.61
C LYS A 280 18.66 -19.98 5.86
N PRO A 281 18.54 -18.97 4.99
CA PRO A 281 19.16 -17.67 5.19
C PRO A 281 18.37 -16.86 6.23
N ILE A 282 19.06 -16.03 6.99
CA ILE A 282 18.46 -14.92 7.74
C ILE A 282 18.80 -13.64 6.98
N LEU A 283 17.75 -12.94 6.59
CA LEU A 283 17.76 -11.82 5.67
C LEU A 283 17.25 -10.56 6.38
N TYR A 284 17.70 -9.41 5.91
CA TYR A 284 17.20 -8.10 6.32
C TYR A 284 17.41 -7.07 5.20
N GLY A 285 16.76 -5.91 5.32
CA GLY A 285 17.05 -4.75 4.48
C GLY A 285 18.21 -3.95 5.06
N ASP A 286 19.29 -3.77 4.28
CA ASP A 286 20.46 -3.02 4.72
C ASP A 286 20.22 -1.51 4.82
N SER A 287 21.27 -0.75 5.14
CA SER A 287 21.20 0.71 5.26
C SER A 287 20.85 1.41 3.95
N THR A 288 20.89 0.72 2.81
CA THR A 288 20.50 1.21 1.48
C THR A 288 19.18 0.61 1.00
N GLY A 289 18.50 -0.16 1.86
CA GLY A 289 17.21 -0.78 1.55
C GLY A 289 17.28 -2.04 0.69
N HIS A 290 18.47 -2.58 0.40
CA HIS A 290 18.61 -3.82 -0.37
C HIS A 290 18.49 -5.05 0.54
N ILE A 291 17.93 -6.14 0.02
CA ILE A 291 17.87 -7.41 0.76
C ILE A 291 19.24 -8.09 0.74
N VAL A 292 19.79 -8.27 1.92
CA VAL A 292 21.08 -8.96 2.14
C VAL A 292 20.92 -10.07 3.19
N ALA A 293 21.86 -11.02 3.22
CA ALA A 293 21.91 -12.04 4.25
C ALA A 293 22.87 -11.64 5.37
N CYS A 294 22.40 -11.69 6.62
CA CYS A 294 23.24 -11.48 7.80
C CYS A 294 23.77 -12.79 8.39
N SER A 295 23.08 -13.92 8.19
CA SER A 295 23.55 -15.23 8.64
C SER A 295 22.88 -16.38 7.88
N LYS A 296 23.39 -17.60 8.08
CA LYS A 296 22.79 -18.84 7.57
C LYS A 296 22.75 -19.90 8.64
N VAL A 297 21.66 -20.65 8.70
CA VAL A 297 21.48 -21.75 9.66
C VAL A 297 20.94 -22.98 8.96
N ARG A 298 21.07 -24.15 9.59
CA ARG A 298 20.57 -25.41 9.03
C ARG A 298 19.26 -25.82 9.69
N GLY A 299 18.21 -25.94 8.87
CA GLY A 299 16.88 -26.39 9.28
C GLY A 299 15.96 -25.26 9.76
N ARG A 300 14.65 -25.49 9.57
CA ARG A 300 13.59 -24.51 9.82
C ARG A 300 13.50 -24.06 11.28
N ARG A 301 13.59 -25.01 12.23
CA ARG A 301 13.59 -24.66 13.66
C ARG A 301 14.72 -23.70 14.02
N LYS A 302 15.93 -23.94 13.51
CA LYS A 302 17.09 -23.09 13.77
C LYS A 302 16.96 -21.70 13.15
N SER A 303 16.24 -21.55 12.03
CA SER A 303 15.97 -20.21 11.47
C SER A 303 14.99 -19.42 12.31
N ILE A 304 13.98 -20.07 12.89
CA ILE A 304 13.05 -19.41 13.82
C ILE A 304 13.78 -18.97 15.10
N GLU A 305 14.63 -19.83 15.67
CA GLU A 305 15.50 -19.49 16.81
C GLU A 305 16.43 -18.31 16.48
N ALA A 306 17.01 -18.28 15.28
CA ALA A 306 17.88 -17.19 14.86
C ALA A 306 17.14 -15.85 14.72
N LEU A 307 15.87 -15.83 14.29
CA LEU A 307 15.06 -14.62 14.29
C LEU A 307 14.81 -14.09 15.71
N ALA A 308 14.49 -14.99 16.65
CA ALA A 308 14.34 -14.62 18.06
C ALA A 308 15.66 -14.07 18.65
N GLU A 309 16.80 -14.64 18.25
CA GLU A 309 18.10 -14.13 18.68
C GLU A 309 18.40 -12.75 18.12
N LYS A 310 18.02 -12.45 16.87
CA LYS A 310 18.10 -11.08 16.34
C LYS A 310 17.27 -10.08 17.13
N TYR A 311 16.09 -10.50 17.60
CA TYR A 311 15.34 -9.68 18.54
C TYR A 311 16.07 -9.48 19.87
N ARG A 312 16.64 -10.54 20.47
CA ARG A 312 17.44 -10.43 21.70
C ARG A 312 18.60 -9.44 21.56
N GLU A 313 19.34 -9.53 20.45
CA GLU A 313 20.51 -8.71 20.14
C GLU A 313 20.15 -7.23 19.96
N LYS A 314 19.03 -6.94 19.29
CA LYS A 314 18.71 -5.59 18.79
C LYS A 314 17.60 -4.89 19.55
N LYS A 315 16.82 -5.56 20.41
CA LYS A 315 15.66 -4.96 21.07
C LYS A 315 16.05 -3.70 21.87
N LEU A 316 15.19 -2.70 21.82
CA LEU A 316 15.16 -1.65 22.82
C LEU A 316 14.18 -2.04 23.93
N ASP A 317 14.62 -1.85 25.18
CA ASP A 317 13.75 -2.00 26.34
C ASP A 317 12.82 -0.79 26.42
N SER A 318 11.61 -0.96 25.89
CA SER A 318 10.57 0.05 25.88
C SER A 318 9.22 -0.61 26.21
N PRO A 319 8.44 -0.05 27.15
CA PRO A 319 7.09 -0.55 27.43
C PRO A 319 6.12 -0.32 26.26
N GLN A 320 6.49 0.51 25.27
CA GLN A 320 5.71 0.74 24.05
C GLN A 320 6.18 -0.12 22.86
N GLN A 321 7.02 -1.13 23.10
CA GLN A 321 7.53 -2.00 22.05
C GLN A 321 6.38 -2.70 21.31
N LYS A 322 6.28 -2.47 20.00
CA LYS A 322 5.33 -3.15 19.12
C LYS A 322 6.09 -4.19 18.33
N ILE A 323 5.75 -5.46 18.53
CA ILE A 323 6.34 -6.55 17.76
C ILE A 323 5.30 -7.04 16.77
N CYS A 324 5.72 -7.14 15.51
CA CYS A 324 4.92 -7.71 14.46
C CYS A 324 5.62 -8.92 13.84
N ILE A 325 4.83 -9.93 13.49
CA ILE A 325 5.28 -11.12 12.77
C ILE A 325 4.37 -11.27 11.55
N SER A 326 4.97 -11.41 10.36
CA SER A 326 4.22 -11.77 9.16
C SER A 326 4.66 -13.13 8.63
N HIS A 327 3.74 -13.91 8.09
CA HIS A 327 4.05 -15.23 7.55
C HIS A 327 3.46 -15.50 6.16
N GLY A 328 4.26 -16.12 5.30
CA GLY A 328 3.83 -16.64 4.00
C GLY A 328 3.17 -18.01 4.16
N ASP A 329 1.98 -18.05 4.76
CA ASP A 329 1.22 -19.29 4.98
C ASP A 329 1.98 -20.35 5.83
N CYS A 330 2.58 -19.92 6.96
CA CYS A 330 3.23 -20.78 7.95
C CYS A 330 2.92 -20.31 9.40
N LEU A 331 1.63 -20.23 9.75
CA LEU A 331 1.15 -19.70 11.03
C LEU A 331 1.74 -20.42 12.27
N GLU A 332 2.00 -21.72 12.18
CA GLU A 332 2.60 -22.49 13.28
C GLU A 332 4.03 -22.01 13.60
N ASP A 333 4.83 -21.71 12.57
CA ASP A 333 6.16 -21.14 12.76
C ASP A 333 6.09 -19.73 13.35
N ALA A 334 5.10 -18.93 12.95
CA ALA A 334 4.85 -17.62 13.51
C ALA A 334 4.49 -17.67 15.00
N ASN A 335 3.65 -18.63 15.40
CA ASN A 335 3.32 -18.87 16.81
C ASN A 335 4.52 -19.37 17.61
N THR A 336 5.38 -20.20 17.01
CA THR A 336 6.64 -20.64 17.61
C THR A 336 7.58 -19.46 17.84
N LEU A 337 7.75 -18.60 16.84
CA LEU A 337 8.55 -17.37 16.95
C LEU A 337 8.00 -16.44 18.03
N ALA A 338 6.69 -16.21 18.06
CA ALA A 338 6.04 -15.39 19.08
C ALA A 338 6.30 -15.93 20.49
N SER A 339 6.30 -17.24 20.66
CA SER A 339 6.61 -17.89 21.94
C SER A 339 8.05 -17.66 22.37
N LEU A 340 9.02 -17.77 21.44
CA LEU A 340 10.43 -17.48 21.71
C LEU A 340 10.67 -16.00 22.03
N VAL A 341 9.99 -15.10 21.33
CA VAL A 341 10.03 -13.66 21.63
C VAL A 341 9.50 -13.36 23.04
N ARG A 342 8.39 -14.00 23.46
CA ARG A 342 7.84 -13.85 24.81
C ARG A 342 8.73 -14.44 25.91
N GLN A 343 9.60 -15.39 25.59
CA GLN A 343 10.64 -15.84 26.54
C GLN A 343 11.73 -14.79 26.76
N ILE A 344 11.96 -13.92 25.77
CA ILE A 344 12.94 -12.82 25.87
C ILE A 344 12.31 -11.59 26.55
N THR A 345 11.09 -11.25 26.16
CA THR A 345 10.34 -10.11 26.70
C THR A 345 8.94 -10.59 27.10
N PRO A 346 8.72 -10.94 28.37
CA PRO A 346 7.41 -11.34 28.88
C PRO A 346 6.34 -10.27 28.60
N ASP A 347 5.11 -10.70 28.35
CA ASP A 347 3.91 -9.86 28.15
C ASP A 347 3.96 -8.85 26.99
N VAL A 348 4.97 -8.91 26.12
CA VAL A 348 5.05 -8.01 24.96
C VAL A 348 3.88 -8.25 23.99
N PRO A 349 3.18 -7.19 23.54
CA PRO A 349 2.13 -7.32 22.55
C PRO A 349 2.73 -7.72 21.20
N ILE A 350 2.28 -8.85 20.66
CA ILE A 350 2.69 -9.37 19.35
C ILE A 350 1.49 -9.40 18.42
N THR A 351 1.61 -8.76 17.26
CA THR A 351 0.65 -8.88 16.16
C THR A 351 1.17 -9.87 15.13
N ILE A 352 0.41 -10.92 14.86
CA ILE A 352 0.71 -11.90 13.81
C ILE A 352 -0.31 -11.71 12.69
N CYS A 353 0.14 -11.67 11.44
CA CYS A 353 -0.76 -11.72 10.29
C CYS A 353 -0.13 -12.46 9.09
N GLN A 354 -0.98 -12.77 8.11
CA GLN A 354 -0.52 -13.23 6.82
C GLN A 354 0.38 -12.17 6.16
N HIS A 355 1.36 -12.60 5.37
CA HIS A 355 2.15 -11.71 4.53
C HIS A 355 1.43 -11.50 3.19
N GLU A 356 1.23 -10.24 2.83
CA GLU A 356 0.40 -9.77 1.71
C GLU A 356 0.92 -10.17 0.32
N PRO A 357 0.08 -10.20 -0.74
CA PRO A 357 0.42 -10.84 -2.02
C PRO A 357 1.46 -10.10 -2.86
N PHE A 358 1.64 -8.79 -2.69
CA PHE A 358 2.56 -7.99 -3.48
C PHE A 358 4.02 -8.38 -3.17
N SER A 359 4.48 -8.15 -1.95
CA SER A 359 5.81 -8.57 -1.47
C SER A 359 5.91 -10.09 -1.25
N GLY A 360 4.79 -10.75 -0.89
CA GLY A 360 4.67 -12.21 -0.78
C GLY A 360 5.10 -12.97 -2.03
N SER A 361 4.86 -12.41 -3.22
CA SER A 361 5.29 -13.00 -4.50
C SER A 361 6.81 -13.13 -4.64
N HIS A 362 7.56 -12.29 -3.93
CA HIS A 362 9.02 -12.21 -3.98
C HIS A 362 9.69 -13.08 -2.92
N VAL A 363 9.05 -13.26 -1.77
CA VAL A 363 9.60 -14.05 -0.64
C VAL A 363 9.09 -15.48 -0.62
N GLY A 364 7.92 -15.74 -1.21
CA GLY A 364 7.36 -17.08 -1.38
C GLY A 364 6.67 -17.67 -0.14
N PRO A 365 6.05 -18.86 -0.30
CA PRO A 365 5.48 -19.62 0.80
C PRO A 365 6.57 -20.00 1.82
N GLY A 366 6.18 -20.11 3.08
CA GLY A 366 7.09 -20.39 4.19
C GLY A 366 7.91 -19.20 4.64
N MET A 367 7.79 -18.01 4.03
CA MET A 367 8.44 -16.81 4.56
C MET A 367 7.98 -16.53 6.00
N LEU A 368 8.91 -16.15 6.87
CA LEU A 368 8.61 -15.70 8.23
C LEU A 368 9.43 -14.45 8.54
N GLY A 369 8.75 -13.35 8.85
CA GLY A 369 9.36 -12.06 9.17
C GLY A 369 9.05 -11.61 10.60
N LEU A 370 10.01 -10.92 11.21
CA LEU A 370 9.96 -10.33 12.53
C LEU A 370 10.32 -8.85 12.44
N PHE A 371 9.45 -8.00 12.97
CA PHE A 371 9.53 -6.55 12.87
C PHE A 371 9.35 -5.92 14.23
N PHE A 372 10.25 -5.00 14.59
CA PHE A 372 10.25 -4.35 15.90
C PHE A 372 11.12 -3.10 15.86
N ARG A 373 10.97 -2.25 16.88
CA ARG A 373 11.89 -1.13 17.11
C ARG A 373 13.13 -1.60 17.86
N GLY A 374 14.31 -1.35 17.33
CA GLY A 374 15.57 -1.77 17.92
C GLY A 374 16.63 -0.68 17.94
N VAL A 375 17.80 -1.00 18.49
CA VAL A 375 18.95 -0.09 18.58
C VAL A 375 19.38 0.34 17.19
N GLU A 376 19.43 -0.60 16.26
CA GLU A 376 19.72 -0.40 14.83
C GLU A 376 19.35 -1.70 14.10
N ARG A 377 18.88 -1.58 12.85
CA ARG A 377 18.56 -2.73 11.97
C ARG A 377 19.71 -3.70 11.69
#